data_AF-A0A2L2Z8Q0-F1
#
_entry.id   AF-A0A2L2Z8Q0-F1
#
_cell.length_a   1.000
_cell.length_b   1.000
_cell.length_c   1.000
_cell.angle_alpha   90.00
_cell.angle_beta   90.00
_cell.angle_gamma   90.00
#
_symmetry.space_group_name_H-M   'P 1'
#
loop_
_entity.id
_entity.type
_entity.pdbx_description
1 polymer ?
#
loop_
_entity_poly.entity_id
_entity_poly.type
_entity_poly.pdbx_seq_one_letter_code
_entity_poly.pdbx_strand_id
1 'polypeptide(L)' 'KIEGSAYVIKIGYIPATVPFVPSSGWIGDNLLVPSSIMPWFIVWSIERKGI' A
#
# COMPACT_ATOMS: atom_id res chain seq x y z
N LYS A 1 0.18 6.41 14.03
CA LYS A 1 -0.72 5.30 13.62
C LYS A 1 -1.35 5.71 12.31
N ILE A 2 -1.25 4.89 11.25
CA ILE A 2 -1.95 5.14 9.98
C ILE A 2 -3.45 4.94 10.25
N GLU A 3 -4.28 5.93 9.95
CA GLU A 3 -5.72 5.86 10.25
C GLU A 3 -6.40 4.69 9.53
N GLY A 4 -6.02 4.44 8.27
CA GLY A 4 -6.51 3.32 7.47
C GLY A 4 -6.32 1.96 8.15
N SER A 5 -5.20 1.75 8.85
CA SER A 5 -4.90 0.48 9.53
C SER A 5 -5.95 0.13 10.60
N ALA A 6 -6.50 1.12 11.31
CA ALA A 6 -7.54 0.89 12.32
C ALA A 6 -8.88 0.44 11.68
N TYR A 7 -9.19 0.93 10.49
CA TYR A 7 -10.39 0.52 9.76
C TYR A 7 -10.29 -0.91 9.22
N VAL A 8 -9.15 -1.30 8.66
CA VAL A 8 -9.00 -2.68 8.13
C VAL A 8 -9.05 -3.73 9.24
N ILE A 9 -8.52 -3.41 10.44
CA ILE A 9 -8.67 -4.27 11.63
C ILE A 9 -10.14 -4.48 11.99
N LYS A 10 -10.95 -3.40 11.97
CA LYS A 10 -12.38 -3.47 12.30
C LYS A 10 -13.16 -4.35 11.32
N ILE A 11 -12.74 -4.40 10.05
CA ILE A 11 -13.36 -5.23 9.01
C ILE A 11 -12.92 -6.71 9.14
N GLY A 12 -11.83 -6.97 9.85
CA GLY A 12 -11.30 -8.32 10.08
C GLY A 12 -10.05 -8.68 9.26
N TYR A 13 -9.42 -7.71 8.60
CA TYR A 13 -8.16 -7.93 7.91
C TYR A 13 -6.96 -7.67 8.83
N ILE A 14 -5.87 -8.38 8.55
CA ILE A 14 -4.59 -8.19 9.24
C ILE A 14 -3.84 -7.05 8.54
N PRO A 15 -3.52 -5.93 9.21
CA PRO A 15 -2.88 -4.78 8.53
C PRO A 15 -1.55 -5.11 7.86
N ALA A 16 -0.78 -6.05 8.41
CA ALA A 16 0.50 -6.48 7.85
C ALA A 16 0.36 -7.19 6.49
N THR A 17 -0.83 -7.70 6.16
CA THR A 17 -1.11 -8.35 4.87
C THR A 17 -1.63 -7.39 3.81
N VAL A 18 -1.96 -6.13 4.15
CA VAL A 18 -2.60 -5.17 3.24
C VAL A 18 -1.61 -4.05 2.87
N PRO A 19 -1.18 -3.96 1.60
CA PRO A 19 -0.28 -2.90 1.15
C PRO A 19 -1.03 -1.56 1.01
N PHE A 20 -0.44 -0.48 1.52
CA PHE A 20 -0.88 0.89 1.27
C PHE A 20 0.05 1.51 0.22
N VAL A 21 -0.45 1.69 -1.00
CA VAL A 21 0.34 2.21 -2.13
C VAL A 21 -0.11 3.63 -2.45
N PRO A 22 0.77 4.65 -2.32
CA PRO A 22 0.47 5.98 -2.82
C PRO A 22 0.46 5.93 -4.36
N SER A 23 -0.67 6.26 -4.97
CA SER A 23 -0.86 6.29 -6.42
C SER A 23 -1.65 7.54 -6.82
N SER A 24 -1.48 7.98 -8.07
CA SER A 24 -2.21 9.12 -8.63
C SER A 24 -2.95 8.71 -9.89
N GLY A 25 -4.28 8.74 -9.84
CA GLY A 25 -5.14 8.45 -11.00
C GLY A 25 -5.07 9.50 -12.11
N TRP A 26 -4.70 10.73 -11.78
CA TRP A 26 -4.60 11.83 -12.74
C TRP A 26 -3.29 11.81 -13.53
N ILE A 27 -2.19 11.62 -12.81
CA ILE A 27 -0.83 11.62 -13.40
C ILE A 27 -0.47 10.21 -13.92
N GLY A 28 -1.10 9.16 -13.39
CA GLY A 28 -0.82 7.77 -13.76
C GLY A 28 0.29 7.11 -12.94
N ASP A 29 0.75 7.75 -11.87
CA ASP A 29 1.83 7.28 -11.01
C ASP A 29 1.45 6.04 -10.20
N ASN A 30 2.36 5.05 -10.15
CA ASN A 30 2.25 3.81 -9.36
C ASN A 30 1.02 2.94 -9.67
N LEU A 31 0.43 3.08 -10.86
CA LEU A 31 -0.69 2.24 -11.32
C LEU A 31 -0.21 0.99 -12.07
N LEU A 32 0.64 1.20 -13.08
CA LEU A 32 1.21 0.11 -13.90
C LEU A 32 2.74 0.09 -13.86
N VAL A 33 3.35 1.25 -13.61
CA VAL A 33 4.80 1.46 -13.59
C VAL A 33 5.14 2.27 -12.34
N PRO A 34 6.27 1.99 -11.66
CA PRO A 34 6.72 2.81 -10.54
C PRO A 34 6.93 4.28 -10.96
N SER A 35 6.50 5.18 -10.10
CA SER A 35 6.59 6.63 -10.31
C SER A 35 8.04 7.10 -10.23
N SER A 36 8.44 7.96 -11.18
CA SER A 36 9.70 8.70 -11.11
C SER A 36 9.63 9.91 -10.16
N ILE A 37 8.42 10.37 -9.83
CA ILE A 37 8.16 11.55 -8.99
C ILE A 37 8.22 11.20 -7.50
N MET A 38 7.99 9.93 -7.14
CA MET A 38 8.04 9.44 -5.77
C MET A 38 9.19 8.46 -5.55
N PRO A 39 10.46 8.90 -5.65
CA PRO A 39 11.62 8.01 -5.53
C PRO A 39 11.79 7.40 -4.13
N TRP A 40 11.09 7.93 -3.13
CA TRP A 40 11.09 7.42 -1.75
C TRP A 40 10.16 6.20 -1.57
N PHE A 41 9.26 5.92 -2.51
CA PHE A 41 8.35 4.78 -2.47
C PHE A 41 8.75 3.76 -3.54
N ILE A 42 9.66 2.84 -3.17
CA ILE A 42 10.30 1.92 -4.14
C ILE A 42 9.66 0.52 -4.07
N VAL A 43 9.31 0.04 -2.88
CA VAL A 43 8.76 -1.30 -2.64
C VAL A 43 7.77 -1.27 -1.49
N TRP A 44 6.65 -2.00 -1.61
CA TRP A 44 5.76 -2.28 -0.48
C TRP A 44 6.24 -3.52 0.28
N SER A 45 6.46 -3.38 1.59
CA SER A 45 6.71 -4.54 2.46
C SER A 45 5.36 -5.09 2.93
N ILE A 46 5.06 -6.34 2.57
CA ILE A 46 3.89 -7.07 3.08
C ILE A 46 4.34 -8.41 3.65
N GLU A 47 3.76 -8.77 4.78
CA GLU A 47 3.88 -10.11 5.33
C GLU A 47 2.83 -10.98 4.67
N ARG A 48 3.24 -11.86 3.76
CA ARG A 48 2.35 -12.91 3.26
C ARG A 48 2.46 -14.09 4.21
N LYS A 49 1.35 -14.46 4.86
CA LYS A 49 1.26 -15.76 5.53
C LYS A 49 1.38 -16.82 4.43
N GLY A 50 2.57 -17.42 4.32
CA GLY A 50 2.82 -18.51 3.39
C GLY A 50 1.80 -19.62 3.61
N ILE A 51 1.38 -20.26 2.52
CA ILE A 51 0.71 -21.57 2.59
C ILE A 51 1.62 -22.54 3.34
#